data_AF-A0AA38IDB1-F1
#
_entry.id   AF-A0AA38IDB1-F1
#
_cell.length_a   1.000
_cell.length_b   1.000
_cell.length_c   1.000
_cell.angle_alpha   90.00
_cell.angle_beta   90.00
_cell.angle_gamma   90.00
#
_symmetry.space_group_name_H-M   'P 1'
#
loop_
_entity.id
_entity.type
_entity.pdbx_description
1 polymer ?
#
loop_
_entity_poly.entity_id
_entity_poly.type
_entity_poly.pdbx_seq_one_letter_code
_entity_poly.pdbx_strand_id
1 'polypeptide(L)'
;MSGLQYLLHIKCYWGCLILHGLKVESRLLEVVFLKYGYCNLFKLLLHLDIEVDKKGPGIKEDLLFKNPVVHFICDVNWDLDLFIENCSYFYSDELFEYFAGPEMSRVISTLAEMGKVSEEVLKSAKINLGVPLLIEMARNVFRSYFVDIFHITTTKQLCSLLNGLPIDVVYKKIIALETKLYQT
;
A
#
# COMPACT_ATOMS: atom_id res chain seq x y z
N MET A 1 9.49 -18.99 -25.38
CA MET A 1 9.80 -19.17 -23.95
C MET A 1 8.49 -19.27 -23.19
N SER A 2 8.28 -20.34 -22.42
CA SER A 2 7.07 -20.47 -21.60
C SER A 2 7.12 -19.46 -20.44
N GLY A 3 5.98 -18.87 -20.07
CA GLY A 3 5.91 -17.86 -19.00
C GLY A 3 6.51 -18.32 -17.65
N LEU A 4 6.58 -19.64 -17.43
CA LEU A 4 7.20 -20.26 -16.28
C LEU A 4 8.73 -20.08 -16.23
N GLN A 5 9.42 -20.16 -17.37
CA GLN A 5 10.87 -19.94 -17.44
C GLN A 5 11.23 -18.48 -17.14
N TYR A 6 10.39 -17.54 -17.57
CA TYR A 6 10.59 -16.11 -17.31
C TYR A 6 10.43 -15.77 -15.82
N LEU A 7 9.43 -16.35 -15.14
CA LEU A 7 9.22 -16.17 -13.70
C LEU A 7 10.33 -16.80 -12.84
N LEU A 8 10.87 -17.95 -13.26
CA LEU A 8 12.03 -18.57 -12.59
C LEU A 8 13.29 -17.73 -12.74
N HIS A 9 13.54 -17.19 -13.94
CA HIS A 9 14.68 -16.29 -14.17
C HIS A 9 14.58 -15.01 -13.34
N ILE A 10 13.38 -14.43 -13.25
CA ILE A 10 13.09 -13.28 -12.39
C ILE A 10 13.35 -13.66 -10.93
N LYS A 11 12.78 -14.76 -10.41
CA LYS A 11 13.00 -15.15 -9.00
C LYS A 11 14.47 -15.37 -8.64
N CYS A 12 15.24 -16.04 -9.51
CA CYS A 12 16.66 -16.25 -9.27
C CYS A 12 17.48 -14.96 -9.39
N TYR A 13 17.18 -14.12 -10.39
CA TYR A 13 17.85 -12.83 -10.57
C TYR A 13 17.59 -11.91 -9.37
N TRP A 14 16.34 -11.78 -8.93
CA TRP A 14 15.99 -11.01 -7.73
C TRP A 14 16.59 -11.63 -6.48
N GLY A 15 16.54 -12.94 -6.29
CA GLY A 15 17.21 -13.63 -5.18
C GLY A 15 18.71 -13.33 -5.10
N CYS A 16 19.39 -13.28 -6.25
CA CYS A 16 20.79 -12.87 -6.34
C CYS A 16 20.98 -11.39 -6.00
N LEU A 17 20.14 -10.49 -6.50
CA LEU A 17 20.21 -9.05 -6.16
C LEU A 17 20.03 -8.82 -4.65
N ILE A 18 19.14 -9.59 -4.01
CA ILE A 18 18.88 -9.55 -2.57
C ILE A 18 20.12 -9.94 -1.76
N LEU A 19 20.84 -10.99 -2.17
CA LEU A 19 22.07 -11.44 -1.49
C LEU A 19 23.20 -10.41 -1.55
N HIS A 20 23.15 -9.47 -2.51
CA HIS A 20 24.17 -8.44 -2.67
C HIS A 20 23.80 -7.11 -1.97
N GLY A 21 22.74 -7.10 -1.14
CA GLY A 21 22.35 -5.91 -0.37
C GLY A 21 21.80 -4.77 -1.22
N LEU A 22 21.29 -5.08 -2.42
CA LEU A 22 20.69 -4.07 -3.28
C LEU A 22 19.39 -3.55 -2.68
N LYS A 23 19.27 -2.23 -2.75
CA LYS A 23 18.08 -1.50 -2.34
C LYS A 23 17.12 -1.42 -3.50
N VAL A 24 15.82 -1.42 -3.19
CA VAL A 24 14.76 -1.36 -4.19
C VAL A 24 14.22 0.06 -4.26
N GLU A 25 14.27 0.67 -5.45
CA GLU A 25 13.62 1.96 -5.66
C GLU A 25 12.10 1.81 -5.55
N SER A 26 11.45 2.76 -4.85
CA SER A 26 9.99 2.79 -4.69
C SER A 26 9.23 2.72 -6.02
N ARG A 27 9.76 3.35 -7.07
CA ARG A 27 9.19 3.34 -8.43
C ARG A 27 9.09 1.93 -9.01
N LEU A 28 10.06 1.07 -8.71
CA LEU A 28 10.03 -0.30 -9.18
C LEU A 28 8.95 -1.11 -8.47
N LEU A 29 8.78 -0.91 -7.15
CA LEU A 29 7.69 -1.52 -6.39
C LEU A 29 6.34 -1.14 -6.98
N GLU A 30 6.16 0.13 -7.33
CA GLU A 30 4.95 0.61 -7.97
C GLU A 30 4.69 -0.10 -9.31
N VAL A 31 5.70 -0.16 -10.19
CA VAL A 31 5.57 -0.83 -11.50
C VAL A 31 5.21 -2.31 -11.33
N VAL A 32 5.81 -2.99 -10.35
CA VAL A 32 5.50 -4.38 -10.04
C VAL A 32 4.06 -4.52 -9.54
N PHE A 33 3.63 -3.64 -8.64
CA PHE A 33 2.27 -3.66 -8.11
C PHE A 33 1.22 -3.37 -9.20
N LEU A 34 1.41 -2.33 -9.99
CA LEU A 34 0.47 -1.99 -11.09
C LEU A 34 0.36 -3.12 -12.12
N LYS A 35 1.43 -3.88 -12.34
CA LYS A 35 1.45 -4.97 -13.32
C LYS A 35 0.95 -6.31 -12.78
N TYR A 36 1.18 -6.60 -11.51
CA TYR A 36 0.99 -7.95 -10.94
C TYR A 36 0.15 -7.96 -9.65
N GLY A 37 -0.27 -6.80 -9.16
CA GLY A 37 -0.90 -6.61 -7.85
C GLY A 37 0.01 -7.01 -6.69
N TYR A 38 -0.62 -7.33 -5.55
CA TYR A 38 0.04 -7.84 -4.36
C TYR A 38 0.50 -9.31 -4.55
N CYS A 39 1.49 -9.53 -5.41
CA CYS A 39 2.01 -10.84 -5.78
C CYS A 39 3.21 -11.29 -4.93
N ASN A 40 3.65 -12.54 -5.09
CA ASN A 40 4.83 -13.06 -4.37
C ASN A 40 6.12 -12.27 -4.68
N LEU A 41 6.26 -11.71 -5.88
CA LEU A 41 7.40 -10.85 -6.20
C LEU A 41 7.34 -9.56 -5.38
N PHE A 42 6.19 -8.89 -5.38
CA PHE A 42 5.99 -7.67 -4.59
C PHE A 42 6.28 -7.92 -3.09
N LYS A 43 5.76 -9.01 -2.53
CA LYS A 43 6.07 -9.42 -1.14
C LYS A 43 7.56 -9.58 -0.86
N LEU A 44 8.27 -10.25 -1.76
CA LEU A 44 9.73 -10.41 -1.62
C LEU A 44 10.43 -9.06 -1.63
N LEU A 45 9.98 -8.12 -2.48
CA LEU A 45 10.54 -6.78 -2.54
C LEU A 45 10.26 -5.94 -1.28
N LEU A 46 9.11 -6.14 -0.61
CA LEU A 46 8.80 -5.47 0.67
C LEU A 46 9.74 -5.87 1.82
N HIS A 47 10.38 -7.03 1.71
CA HIS A 47 11.39 -7.48 2.69
C HIS A 47 12.78 -6.90 2.43
N LEU A 48 12.94 -6.07 1.40
CA LEU A 48 14.18 -5.39 1.06
C LEU A 48 14.20 -3.97 1.61
N ASP A 49 15.39 -3.39 1.65
CA ASP A 49 15.52 -1.99 2.02
C ASP A 49 15.03 -1.16 0.83
N ILE A 50 13.92 -0.47 1.04
CA ILE A 50 13.27 0.35 0.01
C ILE A 50 13.95 1.72 0.03
N GLU A 51 14.63 2.05 -1.05
CA GLU A 51 15.11 3.40 -1.27
C GLU A 51 13.96 4.24 -1.80
N VAL A 52 13.43 5.04 -0.88
CA VAL A 52 12.53 6.12 -1.20
C VAL A 52 13.36 7.20 -1.88
N ASP A 53 13.03 7.51 -3.12
CA ASP A 53 13.77 8.42 -4.00
C ASP A 53 13.66 9.87 -3.48
N LYS A 54 14.44 10.23 -2.45
CA LYS A 54 14.38 11.55 -1.76
C LYS A 54 15.05 12.69 -2.54
N LYS A 55 15.24 12.56 -3.86
CA LYS A 55 16.06 13.49 -4.63
C LYS A 55 15.36 14.83 -4.88
N GLY A 56 15.63 15.81 -4.01
CA GLY A 56 15.67 17.23 -4.37
C GLY A 56 15.15 18.20 -3.29
N PRO A 57 15.97 19.13 -2.77
CA PRO A 57 15.46 20.26 -1.98
C PRO A 57 14.77 21.24 -2.93
N GLY A 58 13.44 21.20 -3.00
CA GLY A 58 12.65 22.17 -3.77
C GLY A 58 11.49 21.58 -4.57
N ILE A 59 11.38 20.25 -4.67
CA ILE A 59 10.16 19.60 -5.14
C ILE A 59 9.41 19.19 -3.88
N LYS A 60 8.26 19.83 -3.62
CA LYS A 60 7.37 19.51 -2.50
C LYS A 60 7.11 18.01 -2.51
N GLU A 61 7.77 17.24 -1.63
CA GLU A 61 7.42 15.86 -1.25
C GLU A 61 6.76 15.03 -2.37
N ASP A 62 7.30 15.13 -3.60
CA ASP A 62 6.53 14.71 -4.76
C ASP A 62 6.58 13.19 -4.83
N LEU A 63 5.44 12.62 -4.46
CA LEU A 63 4.74 11.75 -5.38
C LEU A 63 5.45 10.41 -5.69
N LEU A 64 5.98 9.72 -4.67
CA LEU A 64 6.73 8.47 -4.85
C LEU A 64 5.89 7.31 -5.39
N PHE A 65 4.57 7.39 -5.28
CA PHE A 65 3.63 6.40 -5.78
C PHE A 65 2.45 7.10 -6.44
N LYS A 66 2.23 6.90 -7.74
CA LYS A 66 0.94 7.21 -8.40
C LYS A 66 -0.20 6.38 -7.83
N ASN A 67 0.11 5.21 -7.29
CA ASN A 67 -0.86 4.35 -6.62
C ASN A 67 -0.82 4.53 -5.08
N PRO A 68 -1.86 5.13 -4.46
CA PRO A 68 -1.90 5.37 -3.01
C PRO A 68 -1.91 4.08 -2.18
N VAL A 69 -2.37 2.94 -2.73
CA VAL A 69 -2.32 1.65 -2.05
C VAL A 69 -0.88 1.20 -1.84
N VAL A 70 -0.03 1.35 -2.86
CA VAL A 70 1.40 1.00 -2.76
C VAL A 70 2.07 1.88 -1.71
N HIS A 71 1.69 3.17 -1.67
CA HIS A 71 2.20 4.08 -0.67
C HIS A 71 1.87 3.62 0.75
N PHE A 72 0.61 3.25 0.99
CA PHE A 72 0.14 2.79 2.30
C PHE A 72 0.81 1.47 2.73
N ILE A 73 1.18 0.62 1.77
CA ILE A 73 1.94 -0.60 2.04
C ILE A 73 3.40 -0.27 2.39
N CYS A 74 4.03 0.66 1.68
CA CYS A 74 5.46 0.97 1.79
C CYS A 74 5.81 1.96 2.91
N ASP A 75 4.86 2.82 3.29
CA ASP A 75 5.02 3.77 4.38
C ASP A 75 4.21 3.31 5.60
N VAL A 76 4.93 2.85 6.62
CA VAL A 76 4.35 2.35 7.86
C VAL A 76 3.84 3.47 8.76
N ASN A 77 4.33 4.70 8.59
CA ASN A 77 3.94 5.88 9.35
C ASN A 77 2.84 6.68 8.65
N TRP A 78 2.28 6.13 7.58
CA TRP A 78 1.34 6.84 6.73
C TRP A 78 0.07 7.23 7.49
N ASP A 79 -0.27 8.52 7.40
CA ASP A 79 -1.49 9.09 7.96
C ASP A 79 -2.52 9.32 6.83
N LEU A 80 -3.73 8.79 7.02
CA LEU A 80 -4.81 8.94 6.06
C LEU A 80 -5.23 10.42 5.94
N ASP A 81 -5.20 11.19 7.03
CA ASP A 81 -5.59 12.61 7.02
C ASP A 81 -4.62 13.45 6.18
N LEU A 82 -3.31 13.21 6.34
CA LEU A 82 -2.27 13.83 5.50
C LEU A 82 -2.42 13.46 4.02
N PHE A 83 -2.91 12.26 3.72
CA PHE A 83 -3.22 11.87 2.35
C PHE A 83 -4.37 12.69 1.77
N ILE A 84 -5.45 12.92 2.52
CA ILE A 84 -6.59 13.72 2.06
C ILE A 84 -6.15 15.13 1.65
N GLU A 85 -5.29 15.75 2.46
CA GLU A 85 -4.77 17.10 2.19
C GLU A 85 -3.95 17.15 0.89
N ASN A 86 -3.31 16.04 0.52
CA ASN A 86 -2.44 15.92 -0.65
C ASN A 86 -3.08 15.14 -1.82
N CYS A 87 -4.37 14.77 -1.72
CA CYS A 87 -5.08 13.92 -2.68
C CYS A 87 -5.19 14.51 -4.10
N SER A 88 -4.82 15.78 -4.32
CA SER A 88 -5.00 16.45 -5.60
C SER A 88 -4.29 15.78 -6.77
N TYR A 89 -3.35 14.86 -6.55
CA TYR A 89 -2.57 14.22 -7.61
C TYR A 89 -2.75 12.70 -7.72
N PHE A 90 -3.37 12.05 -6.74
CA PHE A 90 -3.31 10.60 -6.61
C PHE A 90 -4.64 9.96 -6.32
N TYR A 91 -5.07 9.15 -7.28
CA TYR A 91 -6.34 8.46 -7.21
C TYR A 91 -6.16 7.07 -7.82
N SER A 92 -6.62 6.06 -7.06
CA SER A 92 -6.81 4.71 -7.55
C SER A 92 -8.11 4.18 -6.94
N ASP A 93 -9.00 3.66 -7.78
CA ASP A 93 -10.24 2.98 -7.34
C ASP A 93 -9.91 1.85 -6.35
N GLU A 94 -8.73 1.23 -6.49
CA GLU A 94 -8.25 0.17 -5.62
C GLU A 94 -8.16 0.61 -4.14
N LEU A 95 -7.99 1.90 -3.86
CA LEU A 95 -7.92 2.38 -2.47
C LEU A 95 -9.22 2.09 -1.70
N PHE A 96 -10.36 2.15 -2.39
CA PHE A 96 -11.68 1.90 -1.80
C PHE A 96 -11.92 0.42 -1.48
N GLU A 97 -11.11 -0.48 -2.05
CA GLU A 97 -11.15 -1.89 -1.70
C GLU A 97 -10.53 -2.15 -0.32
N TYR A 98 -9.74 -1.22 0.21
CA TYR A 98 -9.01 -1.36 1.47
C TYR A 98 -9.54 -0.46 2.59
N PHE A 99 -10.19 0.64 2.25
CA PHE A 99 -10.62 1.66 3.21
C PHE A 99 -12.07 2.09 2.97
N ALA A 100 -12.81 2.21 4.06
CA ALA A 100 -14.08 2.89 4.10
C ALA A 100 -14.14 3.88 5.26
N GLY A 101 -15.07 4.83 5.18
CA GLY A 101 -15.33 5.76 6.26
C GLY A 101 -15.55 7.20 5.82
N PRO A 102 -15.82 8.09 6.79
CA PRO A 102 -16.01 9.52 6.56
C PRO A 102 -14.83 10.18 5.82
N GLU A 103 -13.61 9.77 6.15
CA GLU A 103 -12.34 10.22 5.56
C GLU A 103 -12.30 9.89 4.06
N MET A 104 -12.60 8.64 3.72
CA MET A 104 -12.69 8.19 2.32
C MET A 104 -13.84 8.86 1.56
N SER A 105 -14.98 9.09 2.21
CA SER A 105 -16.09 9.86 1.64
C SER A 105 -15.68 11.30 1.31
N ARG A 106 -14.86 11.94 2.17
CA ARG A 106 -14.31 13.28 1.91
C ARG A 106 -13.35 13.26 0.72
N VAL A 107 -12.46 12.27 0.63
CA VAL A 107 -11.55 12.09 -0.51
C VAL A 107 -12.35 11.99 -1.81
N ILE A 108 -13.37 11.13 -1.85
CA ILE A 108 -14.19 10.93 -3.04
C ILE A 108 -14.95 12.18 -3.43
N SER A 109 -15.54 12.88 -2.47
CA SER A 109 -16.27 14.12 -2.73
C SER A 109 -15.34 15.18 -3.34
N THR A 110 -14.16 15.34 -2.77
CA THR A 110 -13.11 16.26 -3.26
C THR A 110 -12.69 15.90 -4.69
N LEU A 111 -12.43 14.62 -4.95
CA LEU A 111 -12.01 14.16 -6.27
C LEU A 111 -13.15 14.23 -7.31
N ALA A 112 -14.40 14.07 -6.89
CA ALA A 112 -15.58 14.25 -7.74
C ALA A 112 -15.77 15.71 -8.16
N GLU A 113 -15.58 16.65 -7.24
CA GLU A 113 -15.57 18.09 -7.53
C GLU A 113 -14.46 18.46 -8.52
N MET A 114 -13.32 17.76 -8.47
CA MET A 114 -12.22 17.88 -9.44
C MET A 114 -12.46 17.14 -10.77
N GLY A 115 -13.56 16.41 -10.92
CA GLY A 115 -13.86 15.61 -12.12
C GLY A 115 -12.93 14.41 -12.33
N LYS A 116 -12.33 13.89 -11.25
CA LYS A 116 -11.35 12.78 -11.29
C LYS A 116 -11.93 11.40 -10.95
N VAL A 117 -13.18 11.34 -10.51
CA VAL A 117 -13.87 10.11 -10.09
C VAL A 117 -14.95 9.76 -11.11
N SER A 118 -15.06 8.50 -11.49
CA SER A 118 -16.14 8.04 -12.36
C SER A 118 -17.48 8.03 -11.62
N GLU A 119 -18.59 8.13 -12.37
CA GLU A 119 -19.92 8.07 -11.78
C GLU A 119 -20.21 6.71 -11.12
N GLU A 120 -19.56 5.65 -11.60
CA GLU A 120 -19.64 4.29 -11.05
C GLU A 120 -19.01 4.22 -9.65
N VAL A 121 -17.83 4.81 -9.48
CA VAL A 121 -17.16 4.86 -8.17
C VAL A 121 -17.93 5.75 -7.20
N LEU A 122 -18.54 6.84 -7.67
CA LEU A 122 -19.42 7.65 -6.82
C LEU A 122 -20.65 6.87 -6.32
N LYS A 123 -21.19 5.98 -7.16
CA LYS A 123 -22.31 5.12 -6.79
C LYS A 123 -21.88 4.06 -5.79
N SER A 124 -20.76 3.36 -6.01
CA SER A 124 -20.26 2.34 -5.08
C SER A 124 -19.84 2.97 -3.74
N ALA A 125 -19.19 4.12 -3.78
CA ALA A 125 -18.80 4.92 -2.62
C ALA A 125 -19.98 5.27 -1.72
N LYS A 126 -21.08 5.78 -2.31
CA LYS A 126 -22.30 6.14 -1.56
C LYS A 126 -22.96 4.95 -0.88
N ILE A 127 -22.80 3.74 -1.42
CA ILE A 127 -23.40 2.52 -0.87
C ILE A 127 -22.53 1.94 0.24
N ASN A 128 -21.20 1.98 0.09
CA ASN A 128 -20.29 1.17 0.92
C ASN A 128 -19.48 1.95 1.97
N LEU A 129 -19.38 3.29 1.91
CA LEU A 129 -18.39 4.04 2.70
C LEU A 129 -18.94 4.71 3.98
N GLY A 130 -20.18 4.41 4.38
CA GLY A 130 -20.82 5.08 5.51
C GLY A 130 -20.18 4.75 6.87
N VAL A 131 -19.65 3.52 7.03
CA VAL A 131 -19.06 3.05 8.29
C VAL A 131 -17.91 2.07 7.99
N PRO A 132 -16.68 2.31 8.48
CA PRO A 132 -15.59 1.36 8.36
C PRO A 132 -15.93 0.03 9.04
N LEU A 133 -15.51 -1.09 8.45
CA LEU A 133 -15.62 -2.38 9.10
C LEU A 133 -14.79 -2.40 10.39
N LEU A 134 -15.27 -3.12 11.43
CA LEU A 134 -14.52 -3.31 12.67
C LEU A 134 -13.11 -3.86 12.41
N ILE A 135 -12.97 -4.71 11.39
CA ILE A 135 -11.69 -5.30 11.00
C ILE A 135 -10.72 -4.29 10.39
N GLU A 136 -11.23 -3.26 9.69
CA GLU A 136 -10.42 -2.14 9.22
C GLU A 136 -9.95 -1.28 10.40
N MET A 137 -10.86 -0.93 11.31
CA MET A 137 -10.49 -0.12 12.48
C MET A 137 -9.44 -0.85 13.33
N ALA A 138 -9.65 -2.14 13.56
CA ALA A 138 -8.70 -2.99 14.28
C ALA A 138 -7.34 -3.06 13.56
N ARG A 139 -7.33 -3.21 12.22
CA ARG A 139 -6.12 -3.16 11.40
C ARG A 139 -5.36 -1.85 11.59
N ASN A 140 -6.06 -0.71 11.49
CA ASN A 140 -5.44 0.61 11.54
C ASN A 140 -4.87 0.90 12.95
N VAL A 141 -5.64 0.62 14.00
CA VAL A 141 -5.19 0.74 15.41
C VAL A 141 -4.00 -0.17 15.68
N PHE A 142 -4.04 -1.43 15.20
CA PHE A 142 -2.94 -2.36 15.34
C PHE A 142 -1.66 -1.81 14.69
N ARG A 143 -1.75 -1.34 13.45
CA ARG A 143 -0.59 -0.80 12.72
C ARG A 143 0.02 0.38 13.46
N SER A 144 -0.78 1.39 13.83
CA SER A 144 -0.30 2.56 14.57
C SER A 144 0.35 2.15 15.89
N TYR A 145 -0.33 1.36 16.71
CA TYR A 145 0.20 0.93 18.01
C TYR A 145 1.55 0.21 17.89
N PHE A 146 1.69 -0.72 16.95
CA PHE A 146 2.94 -1.47 16.78
C PHE A 146 4.05 -0.61 16.17
N VAL A 147 3.72 0.29 15.24
CA VAL A 147 4.68 1.24 14.68
C VAL A 147 5.27 2.12 15.77
N ASP A 148 4.42 2.64 16.66
CA ASP A 148 4.82 3.51 17.76
C ASP A 148 5.65 2.76 18.81
N ILE A 149 5.17 1.60 19.27
CA ILE A 149 5.80 0.83 20.36
C ILE A 149 7.13 0.20 19.94
N PHE A 150 7.24 -0.29 18.70
CA PHE A 150 8.45 -0.96 18.21
C PHE A 150 9.34 -0.05 17.35
N HIS A 151 9.00 1.24 17.22
CA HIS A 151 9.71 2.22 16.40
C HIS A 151 9.96 1.71 14.98
N ILE A 152 8.92 1.16 14.37
CA ILE A 152 8.98 0.60 13.02
C ILE A 152 9.10 1.77 12.05
N THR A 153 10.15 1.79 11.24
CA THR A 153 10.41 2.84 10.24
C THR A 153 10.32 2.33 8.82
N THR A 154 10.21 1.00 8.63
CA THR A 154 10.22 0.36 7.31
C THR A 154 9.20 -0.77 7.23
N THR A 155 8.66 -1.01 6.02
CA THR A 155 7.76 -2.16 5.78
C THR A 155 8.45 -3.49 6.04
N LYS A 156 9.75 -3.61 5.77
CA LYS A 156 10.56 -4.79 6.11
C LYS A 156 10.49 -5.13 7.59
N GLN A 157 10.64 -4.14 8.48
CA GLN A 157 10.51 -4.33 9.92
C GLN A 157 9.09 -4.77 10.30
N LEU A 158 8.07 -4.13 9.73
CA LEU A 158 6.66 -4.52 9.96
C LEU A 158 6.40 -5.97 9.54
N CYS A 159 6.77 -6.36 8.32
CA CYS A 159 6.56 -7.72 7.82
C CYS A 159 7.34 -8.75 8.66
N SER A 160 8.55 -8.42 9.12
CA SER A 160 9.35 -9.29 9.98
C SER A 160 8.67 -9.50 11.33
N LEU A 161 8.15 -8.42 11.93
CA LEU A 161 7.39 -8.46 13.17
C LEU A 161 6.11 -9.30 13.03
N LEU A 162 5.30 -9.04 12.01
CA LEU A 162 4.08 -9.82 11.73
C LEU A 162 4.37 -11.32 11.56
N ASN A 163 5.47 -11.66 10.90
CA ASN A 163 5.87 -13.06 10.74
C ASN A 163 6.20 -13.73 12.08
N GLY A 164 6.77 -12.99 13.04
CA GLY A 164 7.08 -13.48 14.38
C GLY A 164 5.89 -13.58 15.34
N LEU A 165 4.74 -12.93 15.04
CA LEU A 165 3.59 -12.96 15.93
C LEU A 165 2.82 -14.30 15.85
N PRO A 166 2.33 -14.82 16.99
CA PRO A 166 1.52 -16.05 17.05
C PRO A 166 0.05 -15.78 16.69
N ILE A 167 -0.19 -15.13 15.55
CA ILE A 167 -1.53 -14.83 15.02
C ILE A 167 -1.77 -15.58 13.72
N ASP A 168 -3.05 -15.83 13.40
CA ASP A 168 -3.42 -16.53 12.17
C ASP A 168 -2.97 -15.76 10.92
N VAL A 169 -2.66 -16.51 9.85
CA VAL A 169 -2.20 -15.96 8.57
C VAL A 169 -3.19 -14.96 7.97
N VAL A 170 -4.49 -15.16 8.17
CA VAL A 170 -5.54 -14.26 7.69
C VAL A 170 -5.36 -12.86 8.30
N TYR A 171 -5.09 -12.77 9.61
CA TYR A 171 -4.88 -11.49 10.28
C TYR A 171 -3.58 -10.82 9.84
N LYS A 172 -2.50 -11.60 9.64
CA LYS A 172 -1.25 -11.07 9.08
C LYS A 172 -1.48 -10.41 7.72
N LYS A 173 -2.27 -11.06 6.87
CA LYS A 173 -2.61 -10.54 5.54
C LYS A 173 -3.46 -9.27 5.60
N ILE A 174 -4.39 -9.18 6.53
CA ILE A 174 -5.19 -7.96 6.73
C ILE A 174 -4.29 -6.81 7.19
N ILE A 175 -3.41 -7.05 8.17
CA ILE A 175 -2.50 -6.03 8.71
C ILE A 175 -1.49 -5.54 7.67
N ALA A 176 -1.00 -6.42 6.80
CA ALA A 176 -0.11 -6.08 5.70
C ALA A 176 -0.83 -5.53 4.45
N LEU A 177 -2.15 -5.35 4.50
CA LEU A 177 -3.00 -4.94 3.36
C LEU A 177 -2.88 -5.83 2.13
N GLU A 178 -2.69 -7.12 2.34
CA GLU A 178 -2.80 -8.11 1.27
C GLU A 178 -4.26 -8.50 0.99
N THR A 179 -5.17 -8.15 1.92
CA THR A 179 -6.58 -8.50 1.86
C THR A 179 -7.42 -7.24 1.63
N LYS A 180 -8.14 -7.21 0.52
CA LYS A 180 -9.21 -6.26 0.24
C LYS A 180 -10.36 -6.53 1.19
N LEU A 181 -10.87 -5.49 1.84
CA LEU A 181 -11.95 -5.59 2.82
C LEU A 181 -13.32 -5.29 2.22
N TYR A 182 -13.34 -4.54 1.11
CA TYR A 182 -14.55 -4.12 0.43
C TYR A 182 -14.62 -4.72 -0.97
N GLN A 183 -15.84 -4.96 -1.43
CA GLN A 183 -16.13 -5.31 -2.81
C GLN A 183 -16.67 -4.03 -3.47
N THR A 184 -15.82 -3.38 -4.26
CA THR A 184 -16.20 -2.22 -5.10
C THR A 184 -16.39 -2.63 -6.54
#